data_AF-A0A8T1TBR4-F1
#
_entry.id   AF-A0A8T1TBR4-F1
#
_cell.length_a   1.000
_cell.length_b   1.000
_cell.length_c   1.000
_cell.angle_alpha   90.00
_cell.angle_beta   90.00
_cell.angle_gamma   90.00
#
_symmetry.space_group_name_H-M   'P 1'
#
loop_
_entity.id
_entity.type
_entity.pdbx_description
1 polymer ?
#
loop_
_entity_poly.entity_id
_entity_poly.type
_entity_poly.pdbx_seq_one_letter_code
_entity_poly.pdbx_strand_id
1 'polypeptide(L)'
;MTFTSLRCCAEPRVASNVCWAFSSLAEAAYEAADVADDQEEPATYCLSSSFELIVQKLLETTDRPDGHQNNLRSAAYEALMEIVKNSAKDCYPAVQKTTLVIMERLQQVLQMESHIQSTSDRIQFNDLQSLLCATLQNVLRKVQHQDALQISDVVMASLLRMFQSTAGSGGVQEDALMAVSTLVEVLGGEFLKYMDAFKPFLGIGLKNYAEYQVCLAAVGLVGDCVEPCSPTSCRSATRLCSCSWRTWGMRTSIGP
;
A
#
# COMPACT_ATOMS: atom_id res chain seq x y z
N MET A 1 -35.09 7.37 -0.57
CA MET A 1 -34.67 6.03 -1.03
C MET A 1 -33.60 5.55 -0.06
N THR A 2 -33.95 4.59 0.79
CA THR A 2 -33.11 4.14 1.90
C THR A 2 -31.96 3.27 1.38
N PHE A 3 -30.73 3.66 1.69
CA PHE A 3 -29.46 2.96 1.42
C PHE A 3 -29.39 1.52 2.00
N THR A 4 -30.42 1.07 2.74
CA THR A 4 -30.58 -0.28 3.28
C THR A 4 -30.73 -1.39 2.22
N SER A 5 -30.84 -1.03 0.94
CA SER A 5 -30.81 -1.97 -0.19
C SER A 5 -29.53 -1.84 -1.03
N LEU A 6 -28.37 -1.51 -0.44
CA LEU A 6 -27.11 -1.76 -1.13
C LEU A 6 -26.97 -3.26 -1.39
N ARG A 7 -27.00 -3.64 -2.66
CA ARG A 7 -26.83 -5.00 -3.20
C ARG A 7 -25.42 -5.58 -2.98
N CYS A 8 -24.78 -5.32 -1.84
CA CYS A 8 -23.55 -6.01 -1.42
C CYS A 8 -23.79 -7.49 -1.06
N CYS A 9 -25.05 -7.97 -1.09
CA CYS A 9 -25.42 -9.39 -1.03
C CYS A 9 -25.84 -9.97 -2.39
N ALA A 10 -25.67 -9.23 -3.49
CA ALA A 10 -25.94 -9.76 -4.83
C ALA A 10 -24.87 -10.78 -5.25
N GLU A 11 -25.18 -11.50 -6.33
CA GLU A 11 -24.27 -12.45 -6.98
C GLU A 11 -22.89 -11.80 -7.21
N PRO A 12 -21.76 -12.52 -7.04
CA PRO A 12 -20.43 -11.92 -7.01
C PRO A 12 -20.10 -11.07 -8.24
N ARG A 13 -20.64 -11.44 -9.41
CA ARG A 13 -20.51 -10.68 -10.66
C ARG A 13 -21.16 -9.29 -10.58
N VAL A 14 -22.34 -9.19 -9.97
CA VAL A 14 -23.04 -7.91 -9.80
C VAL A 14 -22.32 -7.07 -8.75
N ALA A 15 -21.90 -7.69 -7.65
CA ALA A 15 -21.18 -7.01 -6.59
C ALA A 15 -19.83 -6.44 -7.08
N SER A 16 -19.09 -7.14 -7.95
CA SER A 16 -17.86 -6.64 -8.56
C SER A 16 -18.11 -5.39 -9.42
N ASN A 17 -19.15 -5.41 -10.25
CA ASN A 17 -19.52 -4.24 -11.07
C ASN A 17 -19.97 -3.05 -10.20
N VAL A 18 -20.65 -3.31 -9.08
CA VAL A 18 -21.04 -2.28 -8.12
C VAL A 18 -19.81 -1.66 -7.45
N CYS A 19 -18.81 -2.46 -7.08
CA CYS A 19 -17.54 -1.95 -6.53
C CYS A 19 -16.86 -0.99 -7.53
N TRP A 20 -16.79 -1.39 -8.79
CA TRP A 20 -16.24 -0.53 -9.85
C TRP A 20 -17.08 0.75 -10.09
N ALA A 21 -18.41 0.65 -10.02
CA ALA A 21 -19.26 1.85 -10.10
C ALA A 21 -19.00 2.81 -8.92
N PHE A 22 -18.69 2.28 -7.73
CA PHE A 22 -18.35 3.10 -6.57
C PHE A 22 -16.99 3.79 -6.71
N SER A 23 -15.97 3.14 -7.27
CA SER A 23 -14.68 3.78 -7.51
C SER A 23 -14.81 4.95 -8.47
N SER A 24 -15.47 4.75 -9.62
CA SER A 24 -15.71 5.83 -10.59
C SER A 24 -16.61 6.93 -10.04
N LEU A 25 -17.58 6.60 -9.18
CA LEU A 25 -18.41 7.59 -8.52
C LEU A 25 -17.59 8.44 -7.53
N ALA A 26 -16.66 7.83 -6.81
CA ALA A 26 -15.80 8.53 -5.86
C ALA A 26 -14.84 9.49 -6.57
N GLU A 27 -14.21 9.05 -7.67
CA GLU A 27 -13.40 9.90 -8.55
C GLU A 27 -14.22 11.09 -9.05
N ALA A 28 -15.37 10.83 -9.67
CA ALA A 28 -16.22 11.90 -10.23
C ALA A 28 -16.74 12.85 -9.15
N ALA A 29 -17.07 12.35 -7.95
CA ALA A 29 -17.51 13.17 -6.82
C ALA A 29 -16.39 14.06 -6.27
N TYR A 30 -15.15 13.57 -6.30
CA TYR A 30 -13.97 14.32 -5.86
C TYR A 30 -13.55 15.38 -6.87
N GLU A 31 -13.54 15.05 -8.16
CA GLU A 31 -13.28 16.03 -9.24
C GLU A 31 -14.36 17.12 -9.32
N ALA A 32 -15.62 16.78 -9.02
CA ALA A 32 -16.72 17.74 -8.98
C ALA A 32 -16.76 18.58 -7.68
N ALA A 33 -15.96 18.25 -6.67
CA ALA A 33 -15.92 19.01 -5.44
C ALA A 33 -15.16 20.31 -5.65
N ASP A 34 -15.72 21.44 -5.19
CA ASP A 34 -15.05 22.73 -5.26
C ASP A 34 -13.80 22.70 -4.38
N VAL A 35 -12.64 22.77 -5.03
CA VAL A 35 -11.36 22.98 -4.39
C VAL A 35 -11.12 24.49 -4.34
N ALA A 36 -11.11 25.07 -3.14
CA ALA A 36 -10.75 26.48 -3.00
C ALA A 36 -9.31 26.69 -3.50
N ASP A 37 -9.03 27.80 -4.20
CA ASP A 37 -7.75 28.11 -4.89
C ASP A 37 -6.48 27.93 -4.02
N ASP A 38 -6.61 27.91 -2.68
CA ASP A 38 -5.51 27.79 -1.71
C ASP A 38 -5.44 26.42 -0.99
N GLN A 39 -6.20 25.40 -1.40
CA GLN A 39 -6.19 24.07 -0.75
C GLN A 39 -5.92 22.94 -1.75
N GLU A 40 -5.08 21.97 -1.35
CA GLU A 40 -4.80 20.77 -2.15
C GLU A 40 -5.95 19.75 -2.18
N GLU A 41 -6.89 19.84 -1.23
CA GLU A 41 -8.00 18.87 -1.11
C GLU A 41 -9.32 19.56 -0.70
N PRO A 42 -10.47 19.09 -1.19
CA PRO A 42 -11.78 19.64 -0.86
C PRO A 42 -12.13 19.43 0.61
N ALA A 43 -12.79 20.42 1.21
CA ALA A 43 -13.22 20.36 2.61
C ALA A 43 -14.36 19.34 2.82
N THR A 44 -15.26 19.21 1.84
CA THR A 44 -16.40 18.30 1.86
C THR A 44 -16.85 17.99 0.43
N TYR A 45 -17.59 16.91 0.23
CA TYR A 45 -18.15 16.51 -1.06
C TYR A 45 -19.48 15.76 -0.89
N CYS A 46 -20.13 15.42 -2.00
CA CYS A 46 -21.48 14.85 -1.99
C CYS A 46 -21.59 13.48 -1.31
N LEU A 47 -20.48 12.76 -1.13
CA LEU A 47 -20.46 11.44 -0.51
C LEU A 47 -20.12 11.46 0.98
N SER A 48 -19.73 12.60 1.58
CA SER A 48 -19.30 12.68 2.99
C SER A 48 -20.32 12.08 3.96
N SER A 49 -21.61 12.33 3.74
CA SER A 49 -22.69 11.84 4.62
C SER A 49 -22.88 10.32 4.57
N SER A 50 -22.49 9.70 3.46
CA SER A 50 -22.61 8.25 3.21
C SER A 50 -21.27 7.52 3.25
N PHE A 51 -20.15 8.23 3.42
CA PHE A 51 -18.81 7.67 3.31
C PHE A 51 -18.57 6.51 4.28
N GLU A 52 -18.86 6.70 5.57
CA GLU A 52 -18.68 5.66 6.58
C GLU A 52 -19.50 4.41 6.26
N LEU A 53 -20.73 4.58 5.76
CA LEU A 53 -21.60 3.46 5.38
C LEU A 53 -21.06 2.71 4.16
N ILE A 54 -20.56 3.43 3.15
CA ILE A 54 -20.00 2.82 1.93
C ILE A 54 -18.75 2.01 2.30
N VAL A 55 -17.83 2.59 3.07
CA VAL A 55 -16.59 1.91 3.49
C VAL A 55 -16.90 0.69 4.36
N GLN A 56 -17.84 0.81 5.30
CA GLN A 56 -18.27 -0.33 6.10
C GLN A 56 -18.83 -1.47 5.23
N LYS A 57 -19.66 -1.14 4.22
CA LYS A 57 -20.22 -2.14 3.31
C LYS A 57 -19.18 -2.77 2.38
N LEU A 58 -18.16 -2.03 1.97
CA LEU A 58 -17.03 -2.59 1.22
C LEU A 58 -16.17 -3.52 2.10
N LEU A 59 -15.94 -3.15 3.36
CA LEU A 59 -15.26 -4.02 4.33
C LEU A 59 -16.06 -5.30 4.62
N GLU A 60 -17.40 -5.24 4.69
CA GLU A 60 -18.24 -6.44 4.77
C GLU A 60 -18.15 -7.29 3.49
N THR A 61 -18.06 -6.64 2.32
CA THR A 61 -17.98 -7.33 1.01
C THR A 61 -16.67 -8.10 0.84
N THR A 62 -15.57 -7.57 1.37
CA THR A 62 -14.24 -8.22 1.32
C THR A 62 -14.16 -9.47 2.21
N ASP A 63 -14.92 -9.52 3.30
CA ASP A 63 -15.00 -10.66 4.24
C ASP A 63 -15.94 -11.77 3.77
N ARG A 64 -16.66 -11.56 2.67
CA ARG A 64 -17.60 -12.56 2.14
C ARG A 64 -16.89 -13.88 1.79
N PRO A 65 -17.49 -15.04 2.12
CA PRO A 65 -16.90 -16.34 1.82
C PRO A 65 -16.87 -16.63 0.31
N ASP A 66 -17.76 -16.02 -0.46
CA ASP A 66 -17.82 -16.09 -1.93
C ASP A 66 -16.98 -15.00 -2.62
N GLY A 67 -16.15 -14.26 -1.87
CA GLY A 67 -15.25 -13.22 -2.38
C GLY A 67 -14.23 -13.70 -3.42
N HIS A 68 -13.98 -15.01 -3.49
CA HIS A 68 -13.12 -15.63 -4.50
C HIS A 68 -13.75 -15.71 -5.89
N GLN A 69 -15.08 -15.62 -6.00
CA GLN A 69 -15.76 -15.72 -7.28
C GLN A 69 -15.76 -14.36 -7.99
N ASN A 70 -15.42 -14.37 -9.29
CA ASN A 70 -15.37 -13.16 -10.13
C ASN A 70 -14.47 -12.04 -9.58
N ASN A 71 -13.39 -12.37 -8.85
CA ASN A 71 -12.47 -11.40 -8.26
C ASN A 71 -13.17 -10.34 -7.36
N LEU A 72 -14.29 -10.70 -6.74
CA LEU A 72 -15.07 -9.78 -5.92
C LEU A 72 -14.22 -9.16 -4.80
N ARG A 73 -13.37 -9.96 -4.15
CA ARG A 73 -12.47 -9.46 -3.10
C ARG A 73 -11.49 -8.42 -3.64
N SER A 74 -10.88 -8.67 -4.80
CA SER A 74 -9.97 -7.73 -5.45
C SER A 74 -10.68 -6.43 -5.82
N ALA A 75 -11.84 -6.52 -6.48
CA ALA A 75 -12.64 -5.37 -6.87
C ALA A 75 -13.12 -4.55 -5.65
N ALA A 76 -13.41 -5.21 -4.53
CA ALA A 76 -13.83 -4.52 -3.31
C ALA A 76 -12.66 -3.79 -2.62
N TYR A 77 -11.45 -4.36 -2.60
CA TYR A 77 -10.25 -3.68 -2.11
C TYR A 77 -9.84 -2.50 -3.02
N GLU A 78 -9.91 -2.67 -4.34
CA GLU A 78 -9.69 -1.59 -5.30
C GLU A 78 -10.69 -0.45 -5.10
N ALA A 79 -11.98 -0.76 -4.97
CA ALA A 79 -13.00 0.25 -4.72
C ALA A 79 -12.79 0.97 -3.38
N LEU A 80 -12.38 0.24 -2.34
CA LEU A 80 -12.05 0.83 -1.04
C LEU A 80 -10.85 1.77 -1.15
N MET A 81 -9.81 1.35 -1.88
CA MET A 81 -8.61 2.14 -2.13
C MET A 81 -8.95 3.45 -2.86
N GLU A 82 -9.75 3.39 -3.93
CA GLU A 82 -10.11 4.57 -4.71
C GLU A 82 -11.02 5.52 -3.94
N ILE A 83 -11.92 5.01 -3.10
CA ILE A 83 -12.77 5.83 -2.21
C ILE A 83 -11.94 6.56 -1.15
N VAL A 84 -10.96 5.88 -0.55
CA VAL A 84 -10.07 6.49 0.46
C VAL A 84 -9.15 7.53 -0.18
N LYS A 85 -8.63 7.25 -1.38
CA LYS A 85 -7.79 8.18 -2.13
C LYS A 85 -8.56 9.45 -2.49
N ASN A 86 -9.81 9.31 -2.96
CA ASN A 86 -10.68 10.42 -3.36
C ASN A 86 -11.63 10.87 -2.22
N SER A 87 -11.16 10.84 -0.96
CA SER A 87 -11.94 11.32 0.19
C SER A 87 -11.64 12.78 0.52
N ALA A 88 -12.67 13.54 0.90
CA ALA A 88 -12.54 14.89 1.43
C ALA A 88 -11.99 14.92 2.87
N LYS A 89 -11.54 16.09 3.33
CA LYS A 89 -10.90 16.27 4.66
C LYS A 89 -11.83 15.91 5.83
N ASP A 90 -13.13 16.13 5.69
CA ASP A 90 -14.13 15.79 6.72
C ASP A 90 -14.27 14.28 6.97
N CYS A 91 -13.91 13.45 6.00
CA CYS A 91 -13.98 11.99 6.07
C CYS A 91 -12.76 11.37 6.78
N TYR A 92 -11.78 12.18 7.20
CA TYR A 92 -10.54 11.72 7.83
C TYR A 92 -10.76 10.76 9.03
N PRO A 93 -11.73 10.98 9.95
CA PRO A 93 -11.97 10.04 11.05
C PRO A 93 -12.39 8.65 10.57
N ALA A 94 -13.18 8.58 9.49
CA ALA A 94 -13.61 7.32 8.88
C ALA A 94 -12.44 6.65 8.17
N VAL A 95 -11.57 7.42 7.49
CA VAL A 95 -10.32 6.91 6.90
C VAL A 95 -9.41 6.31 7.98
N GLN A 96 -9.18 7.01 9.08
CA GLN A 96 -8.32 6.55 10.18
C GLN A 96 -8.80 5.22 10.77
N LYS A 97 -10.12 5.08 11.02
CA LYS A 97 -10.73 3.83 11.49
C LYS A 97 -10.54 2.70 10.48
N THR A 98 -10.68 3.01 9.19
CA THR A 98 -10.50 2.05 8.09
C THR A 98 -9.05 1.58 7.98
N THR A 99 -8.08 2.49 8.15
CA THR A 99 -6.65 2.17 8.20
C THR A 99 -6.33 1.12 9.26
N LEU A 100 -6.88 1.28 10.47
CA LEU A 100 -6.67 0.31 11.57
C LEU A 100 -7.21 -1.08 11.19
N VAL A 101 -8.39 -1.16 10.58
CA VAL A 101 -8.99 -2.42 10.13
C VAL A 101 -8.15 -3.08 9.04
N ILE A 102 -7.67 -2.31 8.05
CA ILE A 102 -6.82 -2.84 6.97
C ILE A 102 -5.52 -3.41 7.54
N MET A 103 -4.90 -2.72 8.49
CA MET A 103 -3.67 -3.19 9.13
C MET A 103 -3.89 -4.48 9.93
N GLU A 104 -4.98 -4.57 10.69
CA GLU A 104 -5.32 -5.79 11.42
C GLU A 104 -5.52 -6.97 10.45
N ARG A 105 -6.22 -6.74 9.34
CA ARG A 105 -6.39 -7.75 8.28
C ARG A 105 -5.07 -8.14 7.62
N LEU A 106 -4.18 -7.19 7.35
CA LEU A 106 -2.85 -7.49 6.81
C LEU A 106 -2.07 -8.41 7.77
N GLN A 107 -2.09 -8.13 9.07
CA GLN A 107 -1.45 -8.98 10.05
C GLN A 107 -2.06 -10.38 10.11
N GLN A 108 -3.38 -10.49 10.06
CA GLN A 108 -4.08 -11.78 10.03
C GLN A 108 -3.68 -12.59 8.80
N VAL A 109 -3.66 -11.97 7.62
CA VAL A 109 -3.23 -12.63 6.38
C VAL A 109 -1.78 -13.11 6.51
N LEU A 110 -0.86 -12.30 7.06
CA LEU A 110 0.53 -12.72 7.27
C LEU A 110 0.70 -13.88 8.28
N GLN A 111 -0.28 -14.14 9.14
CA GLN A 111 -0.29 -15.29 10.05
C GLN A 111 -0.85 -16.55 9.39
N MET A 112 -1.73 -16.39 8.40
CA MET A 112 -2.38 -17.48 7.66
C MET A 112 -1.45 -18.22 6.69
N GLU A 113 -0.22 -17.72 6.46
CA GLU A 113 0.80 -18.39 5.63
C GLU A 113 1.01 -19.87 6.02
N SER A 114 0.94 -20.18 7.31
CA SER A 114 1.08 -21.54 7.85
C SER A 114 0.02 -22.55 7.37
N HIS A 115 -1.09 -22.07 6.81
CA HIS A 115 -2.22 -22.88 6.34
C HIS A 115 -2.21 -23.11 4.82
N ILE A 116 -1.24 -22.59 4.08
CA ILE A 116 -1.15 -22.75 2.62
C ILE A 116 -0.68 -24.17 2.30
N GLN A 117 -1.59 -25.01 1.82
CA GLN A 117 -1.29 -26.41 1.47
C GLN A 117 -1.24 -26.66 -0.04
N SER A 118 -1.96 -25.86 -0.84
CA SER A 118 -2.05 -26.03 -2.29
C SER A 118 -1.42 -24.88 -3.07
N THR A 119 -1.03 -25.16 -4.32
CA THR A 119 -0.50 -24.15 -5.24
C THR A 119 -1.56 -23.08 -5.58
N SER A 120 -2.83 -23.46 -5.68
CA SER A 120 -3.93 -22.51 -5.90
C SER A 120 -4.10 -21.55 -4.72
N ASP A 121 -4.02 -22.05 -3.48
CA ASP A 121 -4.11 -21.20 -2.29
C ASP A 121 -2.94 -20.23 -2.22
N ARG A 122 -1.74 -20.66 -2.66
CA ARG A 122 -0.55 -19.80 -2.70
C ARG A 122 -0.70 -18.65 -3.68
N ILE A 123 -1.31 -18.87 -4.84
CA ILE A 123 -1.58 -17.79 -5.83
C ILE A 123 -2.54 -16.77 -5.23
N GLN A 124 -3.66 -17.24 -4.69
CA GLN A 124 -4.68 -16.38 -4.07
C GLN A 124 -4.13 -15.60 -2.87
N PHE A 125 -3.23 -16.21 -2.11
CA PHE A 125 -2.54 -15.57 -1.00
C PHE A 125 -1.61 -14.45 -1.48
N ASN A 126 -0.81 -14.69 -2.52
CA ASN A 126 0.07 -13.68 -3.09
C ASN A 126 -0.72 -12.48 -3.65
N ASP A 127 -1.83 -12.75 -4.35
CA ASP A 127 -2.71 -11.70 -4.89
C ASP A 127 -3.30 -10.85 -3.75
N LEU A 128 -3.72 -11.49 -2.65
CA LEU A 128 -4.23 -10.78 -1.47
C LEU A 128 -3.15 -9.93 -0.79
N GLN A 129 -1.91 -10.43 -0.70
CA GLN A 129 -0.78 -9.66 -0.16
C GLN A 129 -0.49 -8.42 -1.02
N SER A 130 -0.45 -8.57 -2.34
CA SER A 130 -0.27 -7.48 -3.30
C SER A 130 -1.37 -6.42 -3.14
N LEU A 131 -2.64 -6.82 -3.14
CA LEU A 131 -3.79 -5.91 -2.96
C LEU A 131 -3.73 -5.15 -1.63
N LEU A 132 -3.40 -5.82 -0.54
CA LEU A 132 -3.29 -5.18 0.78
C LEU A 132 -2.11 -4.21 0.83
N CYS A 133 -0.98 -4.52 0.20
CA CYS A 133 0.16 -3.60 0.11
C CYS A 133 -0.16 -2.37 -0.74
N ALA A 134 -0.85 -2.54 -1.87
CA ALA A 134 -1.32 -1.43 -2.69
C ALA A 134 -2.32 -0.55 -1.92
N THR A 135 -3.26 -1.16 -1.19
CA THR A 135 -4.20 -0.42 -0.34
C THR A 135 -3.46 0.34 0.75
N LEU A 136 -2.47 -0.27 1.39
CA LEU A 136 -1.65 0.34 2.43
C LEU A 136 -0.85 1.53 1.90
N GLN A 137 -0.27 1.44 0.71
CA GLN A 137 0.41 2.56 0.05
C GLN A 137 -0.50 3.77 -0.09
N ASN A 138 -1.74 3.56 -0.53
CA ASN A 138 -2.70 4.65 -0.75
C ASN A 138 -3.14 5.29 0.57
N VAL A 139 -3.40 4.47 1.57
CA VAL A 139 -3.75 4.93 2.91
C VAL A 139 -2.60 5.72 3.54
N LEU A 140 -1.35 5.25 3.40
CA LEU A 140 -0.16 5.93 3.93
C LEU A 140 0.04 7.32 3.34
N ARG A 141 -0.31 7.53 2.06
CA ARG A 141 -0.25 8.85 1.41
C ARG A 141 -1.31 9.83 1.89
N LYS A 142 -2.40 9.33 2.47
CA LYS A 142 -3.52 10.16 2.96
C LYS A 142 -3.48 10.46 4.46
N VAL A 143 -2.80 9.64 5.26
CA VAL A 143 -2.72 9.86 6.71
C VAL A 143 -1.78 11.02 7.04
N GLN A 144 -2.10 11.74 8.10
CA GLN A 144 -1.23 12.77 8.65
C GLN A 144 0.05 12.14 9.20
N HIS A 145 1.15 12.90 9.16
CA HIS A 145 2.46 12.43 9.61
C HIS A 145 2.46 11.89 11.06
N GLN A 146 1.66 12.46 11.95
CA GLN A 146 1.54 11.98 13.34
C GLN A 146 0.91 10.58 13.45
N ASP A 147 -0.13 10.31 12.64
CA ASP A 147 -0.76 9.00 12.58
C ASP A 147 0.16 8.00 11.88
N ALA A 148 0.86 8.43 10.81
CA ALA A 148 1.87 7.64 10.12
C ALA A 148 2.97 7.13 11.07
N LEU A 149 3.44 7.99 11.99
CA LEU A 149 4.44 7.61 12.99
C LEU A 149 3.93 6.52 13.94
N GLN A 150 2.66 6.57 14.36
CA GLN A 150 2.08 5.56 15.26
C GLN A 150 1.90 4.20 14.57
N ILE A 151 1.55 4.21 13.27
CA ILE A 151 1.32 2.98 12.50
C ILE A 151 2.60 2.41 11.88
N SER A 152 3.66 3.23 11.76
CA SER A 152 4.91 2.87 11.08
C SER A 152 5.56 1.58 11.59
N ASP A 153 5.60 1.39 12.91
CA ASP A 153 6.22 0.20 13.53
C ASP A 153 5.47 -1.08 13.13
N VAL A 154 4.14 -0.99 13.11
CA VAL A 154 3.25 -2.09 12.74
C VAL A 154 3.37 -2.42 11.25
N VAL A 155 3.36 -1.39 10.40
CA VAL A 155 3.52 -1.54 8.95
C VAL A 155 4.87 -2.17 8.63
N MET A 156 5.96 -1.64 9.19
CA MET A 156 7.29 -2.14 8.88
C MET A 156 7.49 -3.58 9.36
N ALA A 157 6.99 -3.94 10.54
CA ALA A 157 7.02 -5.33 11.01
C ALA A 157 6.25 -6.27 10.07
N SER A 158 5.12 -5.82 9.52
CA SER A 158 4.30 -6.58 8.57
C SER A 158 5.03 -6.75 7.22
N LEU A 159 5.62 -5.68 6.68
CA LEU A 159 6.40 -5.72 5.44
C LEU A 159 7.65 -6.59 5.58
N LEU A 160 8.40 -6.48 6.69
CA LEU A 160 9.56 -7.33 6.97
C LEU A 160 9.19 -8.82 7.03
N ARG A 161 8.05 -9.15 7.68
CA ARG A 161 7.53 -10.52 7.70
C ARG A 161 7.17 -11.01 6.31
N MET A 162 6.58 -10.16 5.47
CA MET A 162 6.24 -10.50 4.09
C MET A 162 7.49 -10.78 3.25
N PHE A 163 8.57 -10.00 3.40
CA PHE A 163 9.85 -10.28 2.73
C PHE A 163 10.48 -11.62 3.15
N GLN A 164 10.28 -12.06 4.39
CA GLN A 164 10.77 -13.35 4.89
C GLN A 164 9.96 -14.53 4.35
N SER A 165 8.63 -14.39 4.31
CA SER A 165 7.65 -15.37 3.80
C SER A 165 7.82 -15.62 2.29
N THR A 166 8.00 -14.54 1.54
CA THR A 166 7.75 -14.54 0.09
C THR A 166 9.04 -14.58 -0.73
N ALA A 167 10.02 -15.37 -0.29
CA ALA A 167 11.37 -15.50 -0.88
C ALA A 167 11.42 -16.02 -2.34
N GLY A 168 10.32 -16.03 -3.10
CA GLY A 168 10.27 -16.45 -4.49
C GLY A 168 9.05 -15.97 -5.29
N SER A 169 8.34 -14.92 -4.86
CA SER A 169 7.33 -14.25 -5.69
C SER A 169 7.73 -12.80 -5.93
N GLY A 170 8.24 -12.51 -7.13
CA GLY A 170 8.72 -11.18 -7.48
C GLY A 170 7.67 -10.09 -7.39
N GLY A 171 6.43 -10.37 -7.83
CA GLY A 171 5.35 -9.37 -7.79
C GLY A 171 5.05 -8.88 -6.37
N VAL A 172 4.95 -9.80 -5.40
CA VAL A 172 4.73 -9.41 -4.00
C VAL A 172 5.93 -8.66 -3.43
N GLN A 173 7.16 -9.02 -3.81
CA GLN A 173 8.36 -8.32 -3.37
C GLN A 173 8.44 -6.89 -3.95
N GLU A 174 8.01 -6.70 -5.20
CA GLU A 174 7.90 -5.38 -5.84
C GLU A 174 6.90 -4.49 -5.09
N ASP A 175 5.69 -4.98 -4.85
CA ASP A 175 4.65 -4.23 -4.12
C ASP A 175 5.06 -3.93 -2.67
N ALA A 176 5.77 -4.86 -2.04
CA ALA A 176 6.36 -4.67 -0.72
C ALA A 176 7.39 -3.54 -0.72
N LEU A 177 8.29 -3.50 -1.71
CA LEU A 177 9.29 -2.46 -1.84
C LEU A 177 8.63 -1.10 -2.11
N MET A 178 7.63 -1.03 -2.99
CA MET A 178 6.87 0.20 -3.22
C MET A 178 6.12 0.69 -1.97
N ALA A 179 5.61 -0.22 -1.14
CA ALA A 179 5.03 0.11 0.16
C ALA A 179 6.06 0.69 1.13
N VAL A 180 7.29 0.14 1.17
CA VAL A 180 8.38 0.71 1.96
C VAL A 180 8.78 2.09 1.41
N SER A 181 8.90 2.28 0.10
CA SER A 181 9.20 3.60 -0.50
C SER A 181 8.20 4.67 -0.05
N THR A 182 6.91 4.37 -0.14
CA THR A 182 5.86 5.29 0.34
C THR A 182 5.99 5.58 1.84
N LEU A 183 6.38 4.59 2.65
CA LEU A 183 6.62 4.79 4.08
C LEU A 183 7.86 5.66 4.34
N VAL A 184 8.91 5.53 3.54
CA VAL A 184 10.12 6.37 3.60
C VAL A 184 9.79 7.82 3.27
N GLU A 185 8.98 8.07 2.24
CA GLU A 185 8.51 9.41 1.86
C GLU A 185 7.72 10.06 3.01
N VAL A 186 6.82 9.31 3.64
CA VAL A 186 5.94 9.83 4.70
C VAL A 186 6.69 10.06 6.01
N LEU A 187 7.62 9.16 6.40
CA LEU A 187 8.35 9.25 7.66
C LEU A 187 9.62 10.12 7.57
N GLY A 188 10.21 10.23 6.38
CA GLY A 188 11.47 10.91 6.15
C GLY A 188 12.59 10.43 7.08
N GLY A 189 13.14 11.35 7.89
CA GLY A 189 14.26 11.06 8.79
C GLY A 189 13.95 10.02 9.89
N GLU A 190 12.68 9.86 10.27
CA GLU A 190 12.24 8.89 11.30
C GLU A 190 12.32 7.43 10.80
N PHE A 191 12.46 7.20 9.48
CA PHE A 191 12.65 5.86 8.92
C PHE A 191 13.98 5.21 9.33
N LEU A 192 14.97 6.00 9.77
CA LEU A 192 16.32 5.53 10.07
C LEU A 192 16.34 4.38 11.10
N LYS A 193 15.36 4.34 12.02
CA LYS A 193 15.21 3.27 13.02
C LYS A 193 15.01 1.86 12.42
N TYR A 194 14.48 1.77 11.20
CA TYR A 194 14.21 0.48 10.54
C TYR A 194 15.32 0.04 9.58
N MET A 195 16.25 0.93 9.25
CA MET A 195 17.22 0.69 8.19
C MET A 195 18.12 -0.51 8.48
N ASP A 196 18.50 -0.72 9.74
CA ASP A 196 19.35 -1.85 10.13
C ASP A 196 18.66 -3.21 9.90
N ALA A 197 17.35 -3.29 10.16
CA ALA A 197 16.55 -4.49 9.93
C ALA A 197 16.21 -4.68 8.43
N PHE A 198 16.04 -3.59 7.69
CA PHE A 198 15.63 -3.61 6.28
C PHE A 198 16.78 -3.85 5.29
N LYS A 199 18.00 -3.40 5.63
CA LYS A 199 19.20 -3.55 4.81
C LYS A 199 19.44 -4.94 4.19
N PRO A 200 19.30 -6.07 4.90
CA PRO A 200 19.48 -7.39 4.27
C PRO A 200 18.46 -7.64 3.15
N PHE A 201 17.21 -7.21 3.31
CA PHE A 201 16.15 -7.38 2.31
C PHE A 201 16.39 -6.51 1.08
N LEU A 202 16.82 -5.25 1.29
CA LEU A 202 17.24 -4.38 0.19
C LEU A 202 18.40 -4.99 -0.61
N GLY A 203 19.37 -5.59 0.09
CA GLY A 203 20.50 -6.28 -0.55
C GLY A 203 20.09 -7.52 -1.35
N ILE A 204 18.99 -8.20 -0.98
CA ILE A 204 18.42 -9.32 -1.74
C ILE A 204 17.72 -8.80 -3.00
N GLY A 205 16.90 -7.76 -2.88
CA GLY A 205 16.21 -7.14 -4.02
C GLY A 205 17.17 -6.60 -5.09
N LEU A 206 18.23 -5.92 -4.67
CA LEU A 206 19.27 -5.40 -5.58
C LEU A 206 20.10 -6.50 -6.27
N LYS A 207 20.15 -7.70 -5.70
CA LYS A 207 20.85 -8.86 -6.29
C LYS A 207 19.92 -9.72 -7.14
N ASN A 208 18.62 -9.45 -7.14
CA ASN A 208 17.65 -10.22 -7.91
C ASN A 208 17.60 -9.73 -9.35
N TYR A 209 18.63 -10.06 -10.14
CA TYR A 209 18.70 -9.69 -11.57
C TYR A 209 17.72 -10.50 -12.45
N ALA A 210 17.17 -11.60 -11.92
CA ALA A 210 16.23 -12.45 -12.65
C ALA A 210 14.86 -11.78 -12.80
N GLU A 211 14.46 -10.96 -11.81
CA GLU A 211 13.22 -10.20 -11.82
C GLU A 211 13.53 -8.70 -11.84
N TYR A 212 13.57 -8.14 -13.05
CA TYR A 212 13.98 -6.74 -13.25
C TYR A 212 13.10 -5.73 -12.48
N GLN A 213 11.81 -6.03 -12.29
CA GLN A 213 10.88 -5.14 -11.58
C GLN A 213 11.25 -4.94 -10.11
N VAL A 214 11.60 -6.03 -9.41
CA VAL A 214 12.05 -6.00 -8.02
C VAL A 214 13.35 -5.20 -7.89
N CYS A 215 14.26 -5.37 -8.85
CA CYS A 215 15.52 -4.63 -8.88
C CYS A 215 15.27 -3.13 -9.12
N LEU A 216 14.38 -2.76 -10.04
CA LEU A 216 14.00 -1.37 -10.28
C LEU A 216 13.37 -0.72 -9.04
N ALA A 217 12.42 -1.40 -8.38
CA ALA A 217 11.82 -0.92 -7.15
C ALA A 217 12.85 -0.74 -6.03
N ALA A 218 13.79 -1.69 -5.89
CA ALA A 218 14.88 -1.59 -4.91
C ALA A 218 15.84 -0.43 -5.20
N VAL A 219 16.12 -0.14 -6.47
CA VAL A 219 16.94 1.03 -6.87
C VAL A 219 16.18 2.33 -6.62
N GLY A 220 14.88 2.38 -6.95
CA GLY A 220 14.02 3.53 -6.66
C GLY A 220 14.03 3.88 -5.17
N LEU A 221 13.86 2.86 -4.32
CA LEU A 221 13.89 3.02 -2.86
C LEU A 221 15.22 3.53 -2.33
N VAL A 222 16.36 3.16 -2.95
CA VAL A 222 17.66 3.76 -2.60
C VAL A 222 17.68 5.26 -2.92
N GLY A 223 17.02 5.67 -4.01
CA GLY A 223 16.80 7.09 -4.33
C GLY A 223 15.94 7.79 -3.29
N ASP A 224 14.81 7.20 -2.94
CA ASP A 224 13.86 7.73 -1.95
C ASP A 224 14.47 7.80 -0.54
N CYS A 225 15.48 6.99 -0.23
CA CYS A 225 16.23 7.08 1.02
C CYS A 225 17.25 8.24 1.04
N VAL A 226 17.68 8.74 -0.11
CA VAL A 226 18.70 9.79 -0.23
C VAL A 226 18.08 11.18 -0.09
N GLU A 227 16.82 11.37 -0.46
CA GLU A 227 16.14 12.67 -0.41
C GLU A 227 15.76 13.14 1.02
N PRO A 228 15.29 12.29 1.95
CA PRO A 228 14.94 12.69 3.32
C PRO A 228 16.12 12.66 4.31
N CYS A 229 17.22 12.00 3.98
CA CYS A 229 18.33 11.77 4.90
C CYS A 229 19.46 12.80 4.68
N SER A 230 19.43 13.87 5.48
CA SER A 230 20.50 14.87 5.59
C SER A 230 21.92 14.24 5.81
N PRO A 231 23.03 14.97 5.52
CA PRO A 231 24.30 14.40 5.01
C PRO A 231 25.12 13.53 5.98
N THR A 232 24.69 13.34 7.22
CA THR A 232 25.37 12.49 8.22
C THR A 232 25.23 11.00 7.93
N SER A 233 24.17 10.57 7.22
CA SER A 233 23.96 9.15 6.82
C SER A 233 24.59 8.77 5.48
N CYS A 234 25.25 9.71 4.79
CA CYS A 234 25.98 9.44 3.54
C CYS A 234 26.99 8.29 3.68
N ARG A 235 27.52 7.95 4.86
CA ARG A 235 28.46 6.80 4.97
C ARG A 235 27.84 5.43 4.70
N SER A 236 26.51 5.29 4.86
CA SER A 236 25.75 4.05 4.62
C SER A 236 25.25 4.01 3.18
N ALA A 237 24.68 5.13 2.72
CA ALA A 237 24.22 5.31 1.34
C ALA A 237 25.39 5.27 0.35
N THR A 238 26.56 5.85 0.66
CA THR A 238 27.77 5.72 -0.17
C THR A 238 28.32 4.30 -0.18
N ARG A 239 28.04 3.46 0.84
CA ARG A 239 28.39 2.02 0.77
C ARG A 239 27.42 1.23 -0.10
N LEU A 240 26.11 1.48 0.01
CA LEU A 240 25.08 0.87 -0.84
C LEU A 240 25.19 1.34 -2.29
N CYS A 241 25.39 2.65 -2.54
CA CYS A 241 25.83 3.18 -3.82
C CYS A 241 27.17 2.57 -4.22
N SER A 242 28.21 2.49 -3.40
CA SER A 242 29.46 1.84 -3.83
C SER A 242 29.29 0.35 -4.16
N CYS A 243 28.33 -0.34 -3.55
CA CYS A 243 27.94 -1.70 -3.92
C CYS A 243 27.13 -1.73 -5.21
N SER A 244 26.17 -0.82 -5.42
CA SER A 244 25.42 -0.69 -6.67
C SER A 244 26.38 -0.29 -7.82
N TRP A 245 27.16 0.76 -7.66
CA TRP A 245 28.16 1.25 -8.61
C TRP A 245 29.32 0.26 -8.89
N ARG A 246 29.74 -0.58 -7.93
CA ARG A 246 30.71 -1.67 -8.20
C ARG A 246 30.06 -2.88 -8.90
N THR A 247 28.80 -3.17 -8.59
CA THR A 247 28.03 -4.23 -9.27
C THR A 247 27.65 -3.82 -10.70
N TRP A 248 27.47 -2.51 -10.95
CA TRP A 248 27.07 -1.94 -12.24
C TRP A 248 28.22 -1.56 -13.18
N GLY A 249 29.48 -1.83 -12.82
CA GLY A 249 30.64 -1.65 -13.74
C GLY A 249 30.88 -0.22 -14.28
N MET A 250 30.10 0.78 -13.84
CA MET A 250 30.26 2.15 -14.26
C MET A 250 31.14 2.90 -13.28
N ARG A 251 32.43 2.97 -13.61
CA ARG A 251 33.38 3.87 -12.96
C ARG A 251 33.06 5.30 -13.42
N THR A 252 32.23 6.05 -12.69
CA THR A 252 32.16 7.50 -12.90
C THR A 252 33.34 8.16 -12.20
N SER A 253 34.34 8.49 -13.01
CA SER A 253 35.27 9.58 -12.71
C SER A 253 34.46 10.85 -12.54
N ILE A 254 34.11 11.20 -11.31
CA ILE A 254 33.86 12.59 -10.95
C ILE A 254 35.07 12.99 -10.10
N GLY A 255 36.06 13.54 -10.80
CA GLY A 255 37.15 14.30 -10.19
C GLY A 255 36.61 15.59 -9.56
N PRO A 256 37.46 16.26 -8.77
CA PRO A 256 37.07 17.30 -7.80
C PRO A 256 36.35 18.50 -8.43
#